data_AF-A0A2Z2MBZ6-F1
#
_entry.id   AF-A0A2Z2MBZ6-F1
#
_cell.length_a   1.000
_cell.length_b   1.000
_cell.length_c   1.000
_cell.angle_alpha   90.00
_cell.angle_beta   90.00
_cell.angle_gamma   90.00
#
_symmetry.space_group_name_H-M   'P 1'
#
loop_
_entity.id
_entity.type
_entity.pdbx_description
1 polymer ?
#
loop_
_entity_poly.entity_id
_entity_poly.type
_entity_poly.pdbx_seq_one_letter_code
_entity_poly.pdbx_strand_id
1 'polypeptide(L)'
;MDELEFCLKSISYPLGMLLEGKERRKGESVKVSTETITLPDIPFGALCYLVGVAIFDALDEVDKRRLEADYKGLNEFKKKLLSSKLGGSLRQYMTSPGRFISPSSGLSIDWLEFQRRKEKVVPYLKKLRDSLEASGNRREYLERSSFVDELTLDQGLLLGYLAKDEKEKELVNSALGKHNHEYREMAKRYFKALQG
;
A
#
# COMPACT_ATOMS: atom_id res chain seq x y z
N MET A 1 -7.85 9.37 -3.13
CA MET A 1 -6.79 8.66 -2.40
C MET A 1 -6.03 9.63 -1.52
N ASP A 2 -6.04 9.40 -0.22
CA ASP A 2 -5.19 10.10 0.75
C ASP A 2 -3.87 9.33 0.97
N GLU A 3 -2.95 9.91 1.75
CA GLU A 3 -1.66 9.30 2.06
C GLU A 3 -1.80 7.95 2.75
N LEU A 4 -2.83 7.77 3.60
CA LEU A 4 -3.06 6.53 4.33
C LEU A 4 -3.51 5.40 3.39
N GLU A 5 -4.44 5.68 2.49
CA GLU A 5 -4.87 4.76 1.44
C GLU A 5 -3.70 4.40 0.51
N PHE A 6 -2.91 5.40 0.09
CA PHE A 6 -1.69 5.16 -0.69
C PHE A 6 -0.69 4.26 0.05
N CYS A 7 -0.48 4.52 1.35
CA CYS A 7 0.42 3.75 2.19
C CYS A 7 0.00 2.29 2.26
N LEU A 8 -1.28 2.02 2.57
CA LEU A 8 -1.76 0.65 2.65
C LEU A 8 -1.75 -0.03 1.30
N LYS A 9 -2.19 0.62 0.22
CA LYS A 9 -2.14 0.02 -1.12
C LYS A 9 -0.72 -0.31 -1.59
N SER A 10 0.28 0.46 -1.13
CA SER A 10 1.70 0.19 -1.41
C SER A 10 2.24 -1.05 -0.67
N ILE A 11 1.67 -1.38 0.49
CA ILE A 11 2.04 -2.55 1.28
C ILE A 11 1.22 -3.76 0.83
N SER A 12 -0.10 -3.59 0.76
CA SER A 12 -1.11 -4.57 0.36
C SER A 12 -2.26 -3.85 -0.35
N TYR A 13 -2.32 -4.03 -1.66
CA TYR A 13 -3.37 -3.41 -2.46
C TYR A 13 -4.79 -3.82 -2.02
N PRO A 14 -5.09 -5.11 -1.78
CA PRO A 14 -6.41 -5.53 -1.32
C PRO A 14 -6.82 -4.95 0.04
N LEU A 15 -5.90 -4.85 1.01
CA LEU A 15 -6.20 -4.19 2.29
C LEU A 15 -6.46 -2.69 2.10
N GLY A 16 -5.69 -2.04 1.23
CA GLY A 16 -5.89 -0.63 0.92
C GLY A 16 -7.18 -0.33 0.15
N MET A 17 -7.73 -1.28 -0.62
CA MET A 17 -9.07 -1.15 -1.21
C MET A 17 -10.15 -0.95 -0.14
N LEU A 18 -9.96 -1.58 1.03
CA LEU A 18 -10.86 -1.41 2.18
C LEU A 18 -10.70 -0.05 2.87
N LEU A 19 -9.96 0.91 2.32
CA LEU A 19 -9.99 2.30 2.78
C LEU A 19 -10.74 3.23 1.84
N GLU A 20 -11.07 2.77 0.63
CA GLU A 20 -11.73 3.56 -0.41
C GLU A 20 -13.10 4.04 0.06
N GLY A 21 -13.39 5.33 -0.15
CA GLY A 21 -14.69 5.92 0.16
C GLY A 21 -15.03 6.04 1.65
N LYS A 22 -14.20 5.54 2.57
CA LYS A 22 -14.48 5.59 4.02
C LYS A 22 -14.19 6.97 4.60
N GLU A 23 -15.15 7.46 5.40
CA GLU A 23 -14.99 8.71 6.16
C GLU A 23 -13.89 8.56 7.22
N ARG A 24 -13.00 9.56 7.32
CA ARG A 24 -11.96 9.62 8.37
C ARG A 24 -12.49 10.36 9.59
N ARG A 25 -12.49 9.71 10.75
CA ARG A 25 -12.89 10.30 12.04
C ARG A 25 -11.72 10.33 13.01
N LYS A 26 -11.68 11.33 13.89
CA LYS A 26 -10.70 11.39 14.99
C LYS A 26 -11.18 10.53 16.15
N GLY A 27 -10.24 9.88 16.86
CA GLY A 27 -10.51 9.14 18.08
C GLY A 27 -9.24 8.78 18.85
N GLU A 28 -9.34 7.88 19.82
CA GLU A 28 -8.20 7.46 20.67
C GLU A 28 -7.52 6.18 20.17
N SER A 29 -8.20 5.42 19.31
CA SER A 29 -7.74 4.15 18.76
C SER A 29 -8.14 4.00 17.30
N VAL A 30 -7.47 3.08 16.61
CA VAL A 30 -7.84 2.67 15.26
C VAL A 30 -9.07 1.77 15.35
N LYS A 31 -10.14 2.17 14.67
CA LYS A 31 -11.35 1.35 14.49
C LYS A 31 -11.77 1.41 13.03
N VAL A 32 -12.01 0.26 12.42
CA VAL A 32 -12.45 0.17 11.03
C VAL A 32 -13.87 -0.37 10.98
N SER A 33 -14.72 0.25 10.17
CA SER A 33 -16.09 -0.20 9.91
C SER A 33 -16.36 -0.18 8.42
N THR A 34 -17.55 -0.59 7.98
CA THR A 34 -17.94 -0.59 6.57
C THR A 34 -17.93 0.81 5.95
N GLU A 35 -18.19 1.87 6.71
CA GLU A 35 -18.32 3.23 6.16
C GLU A 35 -17.26 4.20 6.70
N THR A 36 -16.70 3.93 7.87
CA THR A 36 -15.83 4.88 8.57
C THR A 36 -14.56 4.22 9.08
N ILE A 37 -13.51 5.03 9.21
CA ILE A 37 -12.30 4.69 9.94
C ILE A 37 -12.02 5.76 10.99
N THR A 38 -11.91 5.33 12.24
CA THR A 38 -11.48 6.18 13.36
C THR A 38 -9.96 6.07 13.49
N LEU A 39 -9.29 7.20 13.63
CA LEU A 39 -7.83 7.31 13.65
C LEU A 39 -7.36 8.12 14.88
N PRO A 40 -6.37 7.61 15.63
CA PRO A 40 -5.69 8.38 16.65
C PRO A 40 -4.70 9.38 16.06
N ASP A 41 -4.39 10.42 16.85
CA ASP A 41 -3.36 11.40 16.51
C ASP A 41 -1.98 10.86 16.93
N ILE A 42 -1.32 10.15 16.01
CA ILE A 42 -0.03 9.50 16.22
C ILE A 42 0.83 9.64 14.95
N PRO A 43 2.14 9.38 15.02
CA PRO A 43 3.01 9.45 13.84
C PRO A 43 2.48 8.60 12.68
N PHE A 44 2.48 9.18 11.48
CA PHE A 44 1.84 8.60 10.30
C PHE A 44 2.35 7.18 9.95
N GLY A 45 3.65 6.90 10.13
CA GLY A 45 4.20 5.56 9.92
C GLY A 45 3.61 4.50 10.87
N ALA A 46 3.36 4.88 12.13
CA ALA A 46 2.66 4.00 13.07
C ALA A 46 1.19 3.84 12.66
N LEU A 47 0.55 4.92 12.21
CA LEU A 47 -0.84 4.89 11.73
C LEU A 47 -1.01 3.91 10.56
N CYS A 48 -0.14 3.96 9.54
CA CYS A 48 -0.13 2.99 8.44
C CYS A 48 -0.12 1.54 8.95
N TYR A 49 0.82 1.22 9.85
CA TYR A 49 0.95 -0.14 10.36
C TYR A 49 -0.30 -0.57 11.16
N LEU A 50 -0.74 0.28 12.09
CA LEU A 50 -1.88 -0.04 12.97
C LEU A 50 -3.18 -0.19 12.19
N VAL A 51 -3.42 0.64 11.18
CA VAL A 51 -4.59 0.51 10.32
C VAL A 51 -4.52 -0.77 9.49
N GLY A 52 -3.36 -1.09 8.90
CA GLY A 52 -3.21 -2.34 8.15
C GLY A 52 -3.50 -3.58 9.01
N VAL A 53 -3.00 -3.60 10.26
CA VAL A 53 -3.29 -4.68 11.22
C VAL A 53 -4.78 -4.69 11.58
N ALA A 54 -5.38 -3.54 11.90
CA ALA A 54 -6.79 -3.46 12.27
C ALA A 54 -7.72 -3.93 11.14
N ILE A 55 -7.42 -3.60 9.88
CA ILE A 55 -8.16 -4.11 8.72
C ILE A 55 -8.00 -5.62 8.63
N PHE A 56 -6.76 -6.13 8.67
CA PHE A 56 -6.51 -7.57 8.54
C PHE A 56 -7.21 -8.36 9.65
N ASP A 57 -7.17 -7.89 10.89
CA ASP A 57 -7.84 -8.54 12.03
C ASP A 57 -9.36 -8.56 11.88
N ALA A 58 -9.93 -7.56 11.20
CA ALA A 58 -11.36 -7.43 10.96
C ALA A 58 -11.90 -8.27 9.77
N LEU A 59 -11.00 -8.83 8.97
CA LEU A 59 -11.36 -9.73 7.86
C LEU A 59 -11.94 -11.06 8.36
N ASP A 60 -12.78 -11.67 7.52
CA ASP A 60 -13.15 -13.07 7.71
C ASP A 60 -11.95 -14.03 7.51
N GLU A 61 -12.10 -15.26 8.00
CA GLU A 61 -11.04 -16.27 7.97
C GLU A 61 -10.59 -16.67 6.55
N VAL A 62 -11.47 -16.55 5.55
CA VAL A 62 -11.14 -16.89 4.16
C VAL A 62 -10.21 -15.81 3.60
N ASP A 63 -10.54 -14.54 3.82
CA ASP A 63 -9.75 -13.40 3.36
C ASP A 63 -8.40 -13.32 4.09
N LYS A 64 -8.38 -13.59 5.39
CA LYS A 64 -7.11 -13.69 6.16
C LYS A 64 -6.15 -14.71 5.58
N ARG A 65 -6.65 -15.89 5.21
CA ARG A 65 -5.83 -16.95 4.60
C ARG A 65 -5.30 -16.53 3.23
N ARG A 66 -6.11 -15.84 2.42
CA ARG A 66 -5.68 -15.32 1.11
C ARG A 66 -4.59 -14.26 1.23
N LEU A 67 -4.63 -13.46 2.29
CA LEU A 67 -3.74 -12.33 2.53
C LEU A 67 -2.64 -12.61 3.57
N GLU A 68 -2.30 -13.88 3.82
CA GLU A 68 -1.25 -14.21 4.79
C GLU A 68 0.11 -13.59 4.40
N ALA A 69 0.40 -13.55 3.09
CA ALA A 69 1.61 -12.90 2.56
C ALA A 69 1.59 -11.38 2.78
N ASP A 70 0.44 -10.73 2.59
CA ASP A 70 0.25 -9.30 2.85
C ASP A 70 0.44 -8.95 4.33
N TYR A 71 -0.02 -9.83 5.23
CA TYR A 71 0.22 -9.66 6.66
C TYR A 71 1.71 -9.79 7.01
N LYS A 72 2.46 -10.67 6.33
CA LYS A 72 3.93 -10.70 6.44
C LYS A 72 4.54 -9.39 5.93
N GLY A 73 4.03 -8.84 4.83
CA GLY A 73 4.41 -7.51 4.31
C GLY A 73 4.20 -6.37 5.32
N LEU A 74 3.08 -6.36 6.06
CA LEU A 74 2.86 -5.41 7.17
C LEU A 74 3.93 -5.53 8.27
N ASN A 75 4.33 -6.76 8.60
CA ASN A 75 5.37 -7.01 9.59
C ASN A 75 6.77 -6.60 9.09
N GLU A 76 7.05 -6.77 7.81
CA GLU A 76 8.27 -6.25 7.18
C GLU A 76 8.31 -4.73 7.15
N PHE A 77 7.17 -4.09 6.84
CA PHE A 77 7.02 -2.64 6.93
C PHE A 77 7.30 -2.13 8.35
N LYS A 78 6.72 -2.77 9.37
CA LYS A 78 7.05 -2.50 10.78
C LYS A 78 8.54 -2.61 11.06
N LYS A 79 9.21 -3.69 10.60
CA LYS A 79 10.66 -3.87 10.80
C LYS A 79 11.45 -2.73 10.15
N LYS A 80 11.12 -2.36 8.90
CA LYS A 80 11.74 -1.26 8.16
C LYS A 80 11.56 0.08 8.88
N LEU A 81 10.39 0.35 9.45
CA LEU A 81 10.15 1.57 10.23
C LEU A 81 10.95 1.58 11.54
N LEU A 82 11.00 0.46 12.26
CA LEU A 82 11.74 0.35 13.52
C LEU A 82 13.26 0.44 13.35
N SER A 83 13.80 0.04 12.20
CA SER A 83 15.22 0.18 11.87
C SER A 83 15.58 1.56 11.30
N SER A 84 14.59 2.39 10.98
CA SER A 84 14.80 3.74 10.47
C SER A 84 15.14 4.73 11.59
N LYS A 85 15.51 5.96 11.20
CA LYS A 85 15.72 7.09 12.15
C LYS A 85 14.47 7.40 12.99
N LEU A 86 13.29 7.02 12.53
CA LEU A 86 12.01 7.22 13.23
C LEU A 86 11.70 6.09 14.24
N GLY A 87 12.47 5.00 14.23
CA GLY A 87 12.17 3.80 15.02
C GLY A 87 12.01 4.06 16.51
N GLY A 88 12.73 5.05 17.06
CA GLY A 88 12.60 5.47 18.47
C GLY A 88 11.22 5.98 18.82
N SER A 89 10.67 6.92 18.04
CA SER A 89 9.35 7.52 18.29
C SER A 89 8.19 6.56 17.97
N LEU A 90 8.43 5.61 17.06
CA LEU A 90 7.43 4.63 16.61
C LEU A 90 7.30 3.41 17.53
N ARG A 91 8.33 3.09 18.33
CA ARG A 91 8.43 1.83 19.09
C ARG A 91 7.22 1.58 19.99
N GLN A 92 6.76 2.59 20.72
CA GLN A 92 5.63 2.45 21.66
C GLN A 92 4.33 1.97 20.98
N TYR A 93 4.10 2.37 19.73
CA TYR A 93 2.91 2.01 18.97
C TYR A 93 3.01 0.59 18.38
N MET A 94 4.24 0.16 18.06
CA MET A 94 4.49 -1.08 17.32
C MET A 94 4.74 -2.30 18.22
N THR A 95 5.15 -2.10 19.48
CA THR A 95 5.41 -3.19 20.43
C THR A 95 4.12 -3.79 21.01
N SER A 96 3.06 -3.00 21.13
CA SER A 96 1.76 -3.46 21.64
C SER A 96 0.60 -2.89 20.82
N PRO A 97 0.48 -3.30 19.53
CA PRO A 97 -0.50 -2.71 18.61
C PRO A 97 -1.95 -2.84 19.11
N GLY A 98 -2.28 -3.93 19.83
CA GLY A 98 -3.62 -4.14 20.41
C GLY A 98 -4.06 -3.08 21.43
N ARG A 99 -3.15 -2.26 21.97
CA ARG A 99 -3.52 -1.11 22.81
C ARG A 99 -4.11 0.06 22.00
N PHE A 100 -3.81 0.10 20.71
CA PHE A 100 -4.18 1.18 19.81
C PHE A 100 -5.21 0.75 18.76
N ILE A 101 -5.68 -0.50 18.82
CA ILE A 101 -6.66 -1.06 17.89
C ILE A 101 -7.90 -1.46 18.69
N SER A 102 -9.06 -0.96 18.27
CA SER A 102 -10.35 -1.41 18.75
C SER A 102 -10.89 -2.48 17.81
N PRO A 103 -11.16 -3.70 18.31
CA PRO A 103 -11.66 -4.79 17.47
C PRO A 103 -12.94 -4.40 16.75
N SER A 104 -12.99 -4.78 15.49
CA SER A 104 -14.15 -4.71 14.61
C SER A 104 -14.18 -5.99 13.80
N SER A 105 -15.36 -6.52 13.52
CA SER A 105 -15.51 -7.71 12.66
C SER A 105 -16.39 -7.38 11.46
N GLY A 106 -16.19 -8.12 10.38
CA GLY A 106 -17.09 -8.11 9.23
C GLY A 106 -16.63 -7.26 8.06
N LEU A 107 -15.31 -7.14 7.84
CA LEU A 107 -14.81 -6.68 6.55
C LEU A 107 -14.62 -7.88 5.63
N SER A 108 -14.96 -7.68 4.35
CA SER A 108 -14.69 -8.63 3.28
C SER A 108 -14.18 -7.88 2.06
N ILE A 109 -13.32 -8.54 1.30
CA ILE A 109 -12.72 -7.97 0.10
C ILE A 109 -13.60 -8.31 -1.10
N ASP A 110 -13.89 -7.29 -1.91
CA ASP A 110 -14.49 -7.51 -3.23
C ASP A 110 -13.43 -8.07 -4.19
N TRP A 111 -13.30 -9.39 -4.17
CA TRP A 111 -12.35 -10.10 -5.03
C TRP A 111 -12.73 -10.02 -6.51
N LEU A 112 -14.01 -9.85 -6.84
CA LEU A 112 -14.44 -9.69 -8.23
C LEU A 112 -13.95 -8.35 -8.77
N GLU A 113 -14.09 -7.29 -7.99
CA GLU A 113 -13.54 -5.99 -8.34
C GLU A 113 -12.00 -6.02 -8.42
N PHE A 114 -11.33 -6.68 -7.47
CA PHE A 114 -9.88 -6.86 -7.54
C PHE A 114 -9.45 -7.56 -8.85
N GLN A 115 -10.13 -8.64 -9.26
CA GLN A 115 -9.81 -9.31 -10.53
C GLN A 115 -10.06 -8.39 -11.75
N ARG A 116 -11.17 -7.65 -11.78
CA ARG A 116 -11.46 -6.69 -12.86
C ARG A 116 -10.39 -5.60 -12.97
N ARG A 117 -9.91 -5.07 -11.84
CA ARG A 117 -8.82 -4.09 -11.81
C ARG A 117 -7.51 -4.72 -12.27
N LYS A 118 -7.22 -5.95 -11.83
CA LYS A 118 -6.05 -6.72 -12.24
C LYS A 118 -6.01 -6.95 -13.75
N GLU A 119 -7.11 -7.36 -14.36
CA GLU A 119 -7.21 -7.59 -15.81
C GLU A 119 -6.83 -6.35 -16.63
N LYS A 120 -7.19 -5.14 -16.15
CA LYS A 120 -6.83 -3.87 -16.81
C LYS A 120 -5.33 -3.56 -16.75
N VAL A 121 -4.64 -3.94 -15.68
CA VAL A 121 -3.23 -3.56 -15.46
C VAL A 121 -2.23 -4.64 -15.90
N VAL A 122 -2.65 -5.91 -15.96
CA VAL A 122 -1.79 -7.03 -16.39
C VAL A 122 -1.09 -6.77 -17.74
N PRO A 123 -1.74 -6.19 -18.76
CA PRO A 123 -1.07 -5.84 -20.02
C PRO A 123 0.11 -4.87 -19.82
N TYR A 124 -0.01 -3.90 -18.90
CA TYR A 124 1.06 -2.96 -18.60
C TYR A 124 2.23 -3.62 -17.88
N LEU A 125 1.93 -4.55 -16.96
CA LEU A 125 2.97 -5.32 -16.27
C LEU A 125 3.75 -6.18 -17.26
N LYS A 126 3.05 -6.80 -18.23
CA LYS A 126 3.69 -7.52 -19.32
C LYS A 126 4.59 -6.60 -20.16
N LYS A 127 4.07 -5.44 -20.62
CA LYS A 127 4.88 -4.46 -21.37
C LYS A 127 6.13 -3.99 -20.60
N LEU A 128 6.05 -3.85 -19.28
CA LEU A 128 7.21 -3.49 -18.45
C LEU A 128 8.25 -4.61 -18.41
N ARG A 129 7.82 -5.87 -18.30
CA ARG A 129 8.72 -7.03 -18.36
C ARG A 129 9.38 -7.14 -19.73
N ASP A 130 8.61 -7.01 -20.80
CA ASP A 130 9.13 -7.01 -22.18
C ASP A 130 10.15 -5.87 -22.38
N SER A 131 9.87 -4.68 -21.80
CA SER A 131 10.80 -3.54 -21.84
C SER A 131 12.08 -3.82 -21.05
N LEU A 132 11.99 -4.52 -19.92
CA LEU A 132 13.15 -4.88 -19.11
C LEU A 132 14.05 -5.88 -19.83
N GLU A 133 13.46 -6.90 -20.47
CA GLU A 133 14.19 -7.91 -21.26
C GLU A 133 14.88 -7.29 -22.48
N ALA A 134 14.23 -6.32 -23.12
CA ALA A 134 14.77 -5.61 -24.28
C ALA A 134 15.77 -4.48 -23.94
N SER A 135 16.05 -4.24 -22.65
CA SER A 135 16.94 -3.15 -22.21
C SER A 135 18.27 -3.69 -21.72
N GLY A 136 19.38 -3.09 -22.18
CA GLY A 136 20.72 -3.41 -21.69
C GLY A 136 21.02 -2.81 -20.31
N ASN A 137 20.23 -1.81 -19.88
CA ASN A 137 20.42 -1.12 -18.61
C ASN A 137 19.13 -0.46 -18.09
N ARG A 138 19.18 0.04 -16.85
CA ARG A 138 18.06 0.73 -16.19
C ARG A 138 17.60 1.98 -16.93
N ARG A 139 18.50 2.74 -17.56
CA ARG A 139 18.14 3.98 -18.24
C ARG A 139 17.25 3.69 -19.46
N GLU A 140 17.64 2.73 -20.28
CA GLU A 140 16.87 2.26 -21.44
C GLU A 140 15.49 1.73 -21.01
N TYR A 141 15.45 0.92 -19.95
CA TYR A 141 14.19 0.45 -19.36
C TYR A 141 13.30 1.63 -18.97
N LEU A 142 13.87 2.64 -18.31
CA LEU A 142 13.17 3.86 -17.93
C LEU A 142 12.84 4.77 -19.10
N GLU A 143 13.37 4.58 -20.30
CA GLU A 143 12.96 5.34 -21.49
C GLU A 143 11.81 4.60 -22.20
N ARG A 144 11.87 3.26 -22.28
CA ARG A 144 10.85 2.41 -22.89
C ARG A 144 9.56 2.28 -22.08
N SER A 145 9.60 2.61 -20.79
CA SER A 145 8.46 2.53 -19.86
C SER A 145 7.60 3.80 -19.81
N SER A 146 7.70 4.71 -20.79
CA SER A 146 6.91 5.96 -20.78
C SER A 146 5.40 5.72 -20.71
N PHE A 147 4.91 4.63 -21.33
CA PHE A 147 3.49 4.23 -21.37
C PHE A 147 2.81 4.04 -20.02
N VAL A 148 3.54 4.06 -18.89
CA VAL A 148 2.94 4.05 -17.55
C VAL A 148 2.35 5.40 -17.15
N ASP A 149 2.56 6.44 -17.95
CA ASP A 149 1.87 7.73 -17.84
C ASP A 149 0.36 7.63 -18.09
N GLU A 150 -0.07 6.65 -18.90
CA GLU A 150 -1.48 6.33 -19.18
C GLU A 150 -2.22 5.75 -17.96
N LEU A 151 -1.50 5.27 -16.94
CA LEU A 151 -2.09 4.66 -15.75
C LEU A 151 -2.59 5.72 -14.77
N THR A 152 -3.72 5.45 -14.15
CA THR A 152 -4.12 6.19 -12.94
C THR A 152 -3.20 5.85 -11.76
N LEU A 153 -3.16 6.73 -10.75
CA LEU A 153 -2.46 6.47 -9.48
C LEU A 153 -2.78 5.08 -8.88
N ASP A 154 -4.07 4.74 -8.84
CA ASP A 154 -4.55 3.48 -8.28
C ASP A 154 -4.06 2.26 -9.07
N GLN A 155 -4.12 2.34 -10.41
CA GLN A 155 -3.59 1.29 -11.28
C GLN A 155 -2.07 1.15 -11.15
N GLY A 156 -1.33 2.25 -10.97
CA GLY A 156 0.11 2.21 -10.70
C GLY A 156 0.45 1.46 -9.42
N LEU A 157 -0.32 1.67 -8.35
CA LEU A 157 -0.15 0.92 -7.10
C LEU A 157 -0.45 -0.57 -7.28
N LEU A 158 -1.53 -0.91 -7.99
CA LEU A 158 -1.84 -2.30 -8.30
C LEU A 158 -0.74 -2.95 -9.14
N LEU A 159 -0.15 -2.22 -10.09
CA LEU A 159 0.98 -2.69 -10.89
C LEU A 159 2.18 -3.05 -9.99
N GLY A 160 2.50 -2.19 -9.03
CA GLY A 160 3.56 -2.43 -8.04
C GLY A 160 3.25 -3.59 -7.10
N TYR A 161 1.99 -3.80 -6.75
CA TYR A 161 1.53 -4.95 -5.95
C TYR A 161 1.65 -6.28 -6.71
N LEU A 162 1.39 -6.30 -8.02
CA LEU A 162 1.46 -7.50 -8.86
C LEU A 162 2.87 -7.86 -9.32
N ALA A 163 3.87 -7.04 -8.99
CA ALA A 163 5.28 -7.36 -9.21
C ALA A 163 5.66 -8.66 -8.45
N LYS A 164 6.49 -9.48 -9.08
CA LYS A 164 6.84 -10.83 -8.62
C LYS A 164 7.75 -10.83 -7.40
N ASP A 165 8.57 -9.78 -7.25
CA ASP A 165 9.57 -9.64 -6.21
C ASP A 165 9.87 -8.14 -5.96
N GLU A 166 10.61 -7.86 -4.88
CA GLU A 166 10.96 -6.48 -4.49
C GLU A 166 11.78 -5.75 -5.58
N LYS A 167 12.61 -6.47 -6.36
CA LYS A 167 13.42 -5.86 -7.42
C LYS A 167 12.54 -5.41 -8.59
N GLU A 168 11.57 -6.23 -9.00
CA GLU A 168 10.57 -5.85 -9.99
C GLU A 168 9.70 -4.70 -9.48
N LYS A 169 9.29 -4.74 -8.21
CA LYS A 169 8.53 -3.67 -7.56
C LYS A 169 9.29 -2.33 -7.58
N GLU A 170 10.59 -2.35 -7.27
CA GLU A 170 11.44 -1.15 -7.37
C GLU A 170 11.53 -0.60 -8.79
N LEU A 171 11.65 -1.45 -9.80
CA LEU A 171 11.69 -1.06 -11.21
C LEU A 171 10.35 -0.44 -11.65
N VAL A 172 9.24 -1.08 -11.33
CA VAL A 172 7.88 -0.57 -11.56
C VAL A 172 7.71 0.80 -10.92
N ASN A 173 8.04 0.93 -9.64
CA ASN A 173 7.94 2.19 -8.91
C ASN A 173 8.85 3.28 -9.50
N SER A 174 10.00 2.90 -10.07
CA SER A 174 10.91 3.84 -10.73
C SER A 174 10.35 4.35 -12.05
N ALA A 175 9.72 3.47 -12.84
CA ALA A 175 9.04 3.84 -14.08
C ALA A 175 7.87 4.79 -13.78
N LEU A 176 7.01 4.43 -12.83
CA LEU A 176 5.91 5.27 -12.36
C LEU A 176 6.41 6.61 -11.82
N GLY A 177 7.42 6.61 -10.95
CA GLY A 177 7.99 7.84 -10.40
C GLY A 177 8.63 8.77 -11.46
N LYS A 178 9.10 8.21 -12.58
CA LYS A 178 9.66 9.01 -13.68
C LYS A 178 8.58 9.62 -14.57
N HIS A 179 7.61 8.80 -15.00
CA HIS A 179 6.68 9.17 -16.07
C HIS A 179 5.28 9.52 -15.60
N ASN A 180 4.82 8.96 -14.48
CA ASN A 180 3.48 9.19 -13.97
C ASN A 180 3.47 10.33 -12.94
N HIS A 181 2.96 11.50 -13.35
CA HIS A 181 2.97 12.70 -12.52
C HIS A 181 2.15 12.52 -11.23
N GLU A 182 0.93 11.97 -11.32
CA GLU A 182 0.06 11.77 -10.15
C GLU A 182 0.70 10.84 -9.12
N TYR A 183 1.29 9.73 -9.59
CA TYR A 183 2.04 8.80 -8.75
C TYR A 183 3.20 9.48 -8.06
N ARG A 184 4.02 10.23 -8.80
CA ARG A 184 5.16 10.94 -8.24
C ARG A 184 4.75 11.94 -7.17
N GLU A 185 3.73 12.75 -7.40
CA GLU A 185 3.28 13.75 -6.43
C GLU A 185 2.65 13.10 -5.19
N MET A 186 1.88 12.03 -5.34
CA MET A 186 1.37 11.28 -4.18
C MET A 186 2.50 10.61 -3.40
N ALA A 187 3.48 10.01 -4.07
CA ALA A 187 4.64 9.42 -3.41
C ALA A 187 5.42 10.47 -2.61
N LYS A 188 5.62 11.69 -3.14
CA LYS A 188 6.23 12.81 -2.39
C LYS A 188 5.43 13.17 -1.14
N ARG A 189 4.11 13.29 -1.25
CA ARG A 189 3.21 13.56 -0.11
C ARG A 189 3.30 12.47 0.95
N TYR A 190 3.27 11.22 0.51
CA TYR A 190 3.44 10.05 1.37
C TYR A 190 4.80 10.06 2.12
N PHE A 191 5.92 10.27 1.42
CA PHE A 191 7.23 10.33 2.07
C PHE A 191 7.36 11.51 3.01
N LYS A 192 6.75 12.65 2.68
CA LYS A 192 6.67 13.80 3.59
C LYS A 192 5.89 13.43 4.85
N ALA A 193 4.71 12.84 4.72
CA ALA A 193 3.90 12.40 5.86
C ALA A 193 4.64 11.37 6.74
N LEU A 194 5.43 10.46 6.15
CA LEU A 194 6.27 9.54 6.92
C LEU A 194 7.32 10.24 7.78
N GLN A 195 7.85 11.37 7.33
CA GLN A 195 8.90 12.10 8.06
C GLN A 195 8.37 12.91 9.25
N GLY A 196 7.05 13.12 9.34
CA GLY A 196 6.42 14.02 10.31
C GLY A 196 6.42 15.46 9.82
#